data_AF-A0AAN8MHH5-F1
#
_entry.id   AF-A0AAN8MHH5-F1
#
_cell.length_a   1.000
_cell.length_b   1.000
_cell.length_c   1.000
_cell.angle_alpha   90.00
_cell.angle_beta   90.00
_cell.angle_gamma   90.00
#
_symmetry.space_group_name_H-M   'P 1'
#
loop_
_entity.id
_entity.type
_entity.pdbx_description
1 polymer ?
#
loop_
_entity_poly.entity_id
_entity_poly.type
_entity_poly.pdbx_seq_one_letter_code
_entity_poly.pdbx_strand_id
1 'polypeptide(L)' 'MNKVYTGEMGRLKSFETQKPPFDAKNPYLATVVVNRQLNQAGDRHLMHLELDISGSKIRYDSGDHVAGCLPR' A
#
# COMPACT_ATOMS: atom_id res chain seq x y z
N MET A 1 8.79 -11.41 -26.15
CA MET A 1 8.18 -11.49 -24.79
C MET A 1 7.26 -10.30 -24.63
N ASN A 2 5.97 -10.56 -24.45
CA ASN A 2 4.92 -9.55 -24.52
C ASN A 2 4.96 -8.64 -23.29
N LYS A 3 4.99 -7.33 -23.50
CA LYS A 3 5.05 -6.31 -22.45
C LYS A 3 3.61 -6.03 -21.97
N VAL A 4 3.16 -6.77 -20.97
CA VAL A 4 1.77 -6.74 -20.48
C VAL A 4 1.71 -6.08 -19.10
N TYR A 5 0.84 -5.10 -18.94
CA TYR A 5 0.52 -4.50 -17.64
C TYR A 5 -0.36 -5.45 -16.81
N THR A 6 -0.09 -5.53 -15.52
CA THR A 6 -0.74 -6.46 -14.57
C THR A 6 -1.43 -5.73 -13.41
N GLY A 7 -1.58 -4.41 -13.52
CA GLY A 7 -2.23 -3.56 -12.50
C GLY A 7 -1.36 -2.40 -12.02
N GLU A 8 -0.16 -2.23 -12.57
CA GLU A 8 0.71 -1.10 -12.23
C GLU A 8 0.12 0.24 -12.67
N MET A 9 0.21 1.25 -11.81
CA MET A 9 -0.33 2.60 -12.10
C MET A 9 0.45 3.39 -13.13
N GLY A 10 1.72 3.06 -13.32
CA GLY A 10 2.64 3.87 -14.10
C GLY A 10 3.52 3.01 -14.98
N ARG A 11 4.77 2.81 -14.54
CA ARG A 11 5.75 2.08 -15.34
C ARG A 11 5.45 0.57 -15.33
N LEU A 12 5.52 -0.05 -16.50
CA LEU A 12 5.47 -1.51 -16.66
C LEU A 12 6.45 -2.20 -15.70
N LYS A 13 5.98 -3.19 -14.93
CA LYS A 13 6.72 -3.93 -13.90
C LYS A 13 7.15 -3.11 -12.69
N SER A 14 6.61 -1.90 -12.46
CA SER A 14 6.95 -1.13 -11.25
C SER A 14 6.54 -1.85 -9.97
N PHE A 15 5.46 -2.62 -10.00
CA PHE A 15 4.98 -3.40 -8.85
C PHE A 15 5.86 -4.64 -8.59
N GLU A 16 6.49 -5.21 -9.62
CA GLU A 16 7.48 -6.29 -9.45
C GLU A 16 8.83 -5.74 -8.98
N THR A 17 9.28 -4.63 -9.58
CA THR A 17 10.58 -4.01 -9.31
C THR A 17 10.38 -2.64 -8.67
N GLN A 18 10.21 -2.64 -7.35
CA GLN A 18 10.03 -1.44 -6.54
C GLN A 18 11.34 -0.69 -6.39
N LYS A 19 11.39 0.56 -6.87
CA LYS A 19 12.54 1.45 -6.74
C LYS A 19 12.10 2.82 -6.26
N PRO A 20 12.72 3.39 -5.21
CA PRO A 20 12.43 4.75 -4.77
C PRO A 20 12.89 5.78 -5.82
N PRO A 21 12.32 7.00 -5.84
CA PRO A 21 11.31 7.52 -4.91
C PRO A 21 9.92 6.93 -5.14
N PHE A 22 9.14 6.79 -4.07
CA PHE A 22 7.74 6.36 -4.13
C PHE A 22 6.81 7.57 -4.05
N ASP A 23 5.84 7.61 -4.96
CA ASP A 23 4.87 8.70 -5.13
C ASP A 23 3.56 8.15 -5.72
N ALA A 24 2.63 9.02 -6.11
CA ALA A 24 1.35 8.61 -6.69
C ALA A 24 1.46 7.81 -8.00
N LYS A 25 2.55 7.97 -8.78
CA LYS A 25 2.79 7.26 -10.04
C LYS A 25 3.61 5.97 -9.84
N ASN A 26 4.33 5.90 -8.73
CA ASN A 26 5.10 4.74 -8.31
C ASN A 26 4.80 4.44 -6.83
N PRO A 27 3.63 3.86 -6.52
CA PRO A 27 3.26 3.58 -5.14
C PRO A 27 4.14 2.49 -4.55
N TYR A 28 4.38 2.59 -3.24
CA TYR A 28 5.07 1.55 -2.48
C TYR A 28 4.09 0.42 -2.11
N LEU A 29 4.44 -0.82 -2.44
CA LEU A 29 3.66 -1.99 -2.05
C LEU A 29 4.02 -2.41 -0.62
N ALA A 30 3.46 -1.68 0.35
CA ALA A 30 3.62 -1.98 1.77
C ALA A 30 2.99 -3.32 2.15
N THR A 31 3.68 -4.08 3.00
CA THR A 31 3.14 -5.35 3.53
C THR A 31 2.21 -5.06 4.70
N VAL A 32 1.04 -5.71 4.72
CA VAL A 32 0.12 -5.64 5.86
C VAL A 32 0.64 -6.58 6.95
N VAL A 33 1.21 -6.03 8.02
CA VAL A 33 1.79 -6.82 9.13
C VAL A 33 0.76 -7.12 10.22
N VAL A 34 -0.22 -6.23 10.39
CA VAL A 34 -1.37 -6.44 11.29
C VAL A 34 -2.63 -6.17 10.51
N ASN A 35 -3.60 -7.09 10.64
CA ASN A 35 -4.98 -6.90 10.25
C ASN A 35 -5.86 -7.53 11.33
N ARG A 36 -6.50 -6.71 12.16
CA ARG A 36 -7.33 -7.19 13.27
C ARG A 36 -8.63 -6.43 13.37
N GLN A 37 -9.65 -7.12 13.86
CA GLN A 37 -10.94 -6.51 14.16
C GLN A 37 -10.82 -5.63 15.43
N LEU A 38 -11.40 -4.43 15.37
CA LEU A 38 -11.43 -3.48 16.47
C LEU A 38 -12.68 -3.61 17.34
N ASN A 39 -13.81 -3.93 16.74
CA ASN A 39 -15.07 -4.04 17.46
C ASN A 39 -15.27 -5.47 18.00
N GLN A 40 -15.80 -5.58 19.22
CA GLN A 40 -16.08 -6.87 19.86
C GLN A 40 -17.47 -7.40 19.48
N ALA A 41 -18.41 -6.52 19.13
CA ALA A 41 -19.76 -6.84 18.72
C ALA A 41 -20.34 -5.73 17.83
N GLY A 42 -21.51 -5.98 17.23
CA GLY A 42 -22.24 -5.02 16.40
C GLY A 42 -22.26 -5.38 14.91
N ASP A 43 -23.06 -4.64 14.15
CA ASP A 43 -23.38 -4.92 12.73
C ASP A 43 -22.30 -4.48 11.74
N ARG A 44 -21.27 -3.76 12.21
CA ARG A 44 -20.19 -3.23 11.36
C ARG A 44 -18.87 -3.92 11.65
N HIS A 45 -18.07 -4.16 10.62
CA HIS A 45 -16.71 -4.67 10.76
C HIS A 45 -15.71 -3.51 10.76
N LEU A 46 -15.13 -3.21 11.92
CA LEU A 46 -14.09 -2.18 12.07
C LEU A 46 -12.74 -2.87 12.12
N MET A 47 -11.78 -2.39 11.33
CA MET A 47 -10.45 -3.01 11.22
C MET A 47 -9.35 -2.03 11.61
N HIS A 48 -8.28 -2.58 12.19
CA HIS A 48 -7.00 -1.91 12.38
C HIS A 48 -5.96 -2.59 11.51
N LEU A 49 -5.29 -1.80 10.67
CA LEU A 49 -4.23 -2.26 9.80
C LEU A 49 -2.92 -1.56 10.14
N GLU A 50 -1.83 -2.32 10.10
CA GLU A 50 -0.47 -1.78 10.14
C GLU A 50 0.22 -2.12 8.82
N LEU A 51 0.77 -1.09 8.17
CA LEU A 51 1.48 -1.19 6.91
C LEU A 51 2.97 -1.01 7.17
N ASP A 52 3.77 -2.01 6.86
CA ASP A 52 5.22 -1.91 6.96
C ASP A 52 5.78 -1.13 5.77
N ILE A 53 6.35 0.04 6.08
CA ILE A 53 7.02 0.93 5.12
C ILE A 53 8.55 0.89 5.27
N SER A 54 9.09 -0.08 6.00
CA SER A 54 10.53 -0.24 6.21
C SER A 54 11.28 -0.36 4.87
N GLY A 55 12.38 0.38 4.73
CA GLY A 55 13.18 0.39 3.50
C GLY A 55 12.59 1.21 2.34
N SER A 56 11.36 1.72 2.45
CA SER A 56 10.74 2.56 1.41
C SER A 56 11.33 3.97 1.32
N LYS A 57 11.92 4.47 2.42
CA LYS A 57 12.35 5.88 2.61
C LYS A 57 11.18 6.89 2.58
N ILE A 58 9.94 6.44 2.70
CA ILE A 58 8.78 7.31 2.90
C ILE A 58 8.90 7.97 4.28
N ARG A 59 8.58 9.27 4.34
CA ARG A 59 8.45 10.03 5.58
C ARG A 59 7.00 10.48 5.70
N TYR A 60 6.48 10.46 6.92
CA TYR A 60 5.14 10.92 7.24
C TYR A 60 5.14 11.49 8.65
N ASP A 61 4.21 12.40 8.93
CA ASP A 61 3.91 12.92 10.24
C ASP A 61 2.48 12.56 10.68
N SER A 62 2.21 12.68 11.98
CA SER A 62 0.87 12.42 12.52
C SER A 62 -0.13 13.45 11.97
N GLY A 63 -1.15 12.96 11.27
CA GLY A 63 -2.13 13.80 10.55
C GLY A 63 -2.02 13.70 9.03
N ASP A 64 -0.95 13.11 8.50
CA ASP A 64 -0.83 12.82 7.08
C ASP A 64 -1.81 11.72 6.64
N HIS A 65 -2.26 11.83 5.40
CA HIS A 65 -3.17 10.86 4.79
C HIS A 65 -2.39 9.83 3.97
N VAL A 66 -2.74 8.56 4.16
CA VAL A 66 -2.29 7.49 3.26
C VAL A 66 -3.24 7.40 2.06
N ALA A 67 -2.71 7.51 0.85
CA ALA A 67 -3.49 7.31 -0.37
C ALA A 67 -3.81 5.81 -0.55
N GLY A 68 -5.05 5.54 -0.97
CA GLY A 68 -5.67 4.21 -0.93
C GLY A 68 -4.79 3.09 -1.47
N CYS A 69 -4.73 2.01 -0.68
CA CYS A 69 -4.23 0.71 -1.10
C CYS A 69 -4.97 0.31 -2.38
N LEU A 70 -4.26 0.20 -3.51
CA LEU A 70 -4.85 -0.28 -4.74
C LEU A 70 -5.26 -1.73 -4.53
N PRO A 71 -6.58 -2.07 -4.54
CA PRO A 71 -6.97 -3.46 -4.53
C PRO A 71 -6.45 -4.09 -5.82
N ARG A 72 -5.70 -5.18 -5.69
CA ARG A 72 -5.53 -6.11 -6.80
C ARG A 72 -6.83 -6.86 -7.04
#